data_AF-X1MYT6-F1
#
_entry.id   AF-X1MYT6-F1
#
_cell.length_a   1.000
_cell.length_b   1.000
_cell.length_c   1.000
_cell.angle_alpha   90.00
_cell.angle_beta   90.00
_cell.angle_gamma   90.00
#
_symmetry.space_group_name_H-M   'P 1'
#
loop_
_entity.id
_entity.type
_entity.pdbx_description
1 polymer ?
#
loop_
_entity_poly.entity_id
_entity_poly.type
_entity_poly.pdbx_seq_one_letter_code
_entity_poly.pdbx_strand_id
1 'polypeptide(L)'
;MDSDLQEWWRSLLRPIPYRVFCDKLREFTSREFEKLVSDLFRQLGADPKISPAGANEGIDILLRFTDGDFMIQCKKWKKRVGEPTVREVYAAAAKHKVKGAIIVTTSEFTIKAMEFLIDLRPPPVGLIDGKKLFDLMNQHMPSVVADIQEGIWKS
;
A
#
# COMPACT_ATOMS: atom_id res chain seq x y z
N MET A 1 3.55 -20.23 14.09
CA MET A 1 3.65 -19.14 13.10
C MET A 1 2.26 -19.05 12.53
N ASP A 2 1.52 -17.99 12.84
CA ASP A 2 0.10 -17.92 12.57
C ASP A 2 -0.15 -17.99 11.04
N SER A 3 -0.91 -19.02 10.61
CA SER A 3 -1.25 -19.23 9.21
C SER A 3 -2.03 -18.06 8.64
N ASP A 4 -2.78 -17.37 9.50
CA ASP A 4 -3.78 -16.40 9.10
C ASP A 4 -3.12 -15.10 8.65
N LEU A 5 -2.03 -14.69 9.32
CA LEU A 5 -1.23 -13.53 8.91
C LEU A 5 -0.48 -13.78 7.60
N GLN A 6 0.06 -14.99 7.43
CA GLN A 6 0.71 -15.37 6.16
C GLN A 6 -0.30 -15.48 5.02
N GLU A 7 -1.49 -16.00 5.28
CA GLU A 7 -2.56 -16.11 4.30
C GLU A 7 -3.11 -14.73 3.93
N TRP A 8 -3.31 -13.84 4.92
CA TRP A 8 -3.68 -12.45 4.71
C TRP A 8 -2.65 -11.72 3.84
N TRP A 9 -1.36 -11.84 4.20
CA TRP A 9 -0.27 -11.27 3.41
C TRP A 9 -0.25 -11.80 1.97
N ARG A 10 -0.40 -13.12 1.79
CA ARG A 10 -0.46 -13.74 0.46
C ARG A 10 -1.69 -13.30 -0.33
N SER A 11 -2.84 -13.15 0.33
CA SER A 11 -4.09 -12.67 -0.27
C SER A 11 -3.92 -11.28 -0.86
N LEU A 12 -3.32 -10.37 -0.09
CA LEU A 12 -2.96 -9.02 -0.55
C LEU A 12 -2.04 -9.02 -1.78
N LEU A 13 -1.21 -10.04 -1.97
CA LEU A 13 -0.28 -10.16 -3.09
C LEU A 13 -0.82 -10.95 -4.28
N ARG A 14 -2.04 -11.50 -4.21
CA ARG A 14 -2.64 -12.23 -5.35
C ARG A 14 -2.78 -11.29 -6.56
N PRO A 15 -2.52 -11.78 -7.78
CA PRO A 15 -2.87 -11.06 -9.00
C PRO A 15 -4.39 -10.95 -9.11
N ILE A 16 -4.91 -9.73 -9.26
CA ILE A 16 -6.32 -9.46 -9.55
C ILE A 16 -6.41 -9.05 -11.04
N PRO A 17 -7.43 -9.45 -11.82
CA PRO A 17 -7.56 -9.04 -13.22
C PRO A 17 -7.91 -7.54 -13.33
N TYR A 18 -6.90 -6.68 -13.33
CA TYR A 18 -7.01 -5.22 -13.30
C TYR A 18 -7.60 -4.62 -14.59
N ARG A 19 -8.66 -3.79 -14.51
CA ARG A 19 -9.27 -3.15 -15.70
C ARG A 19 -9.61 -1.65 -15.59
N VAL A 20 -9.68 -1.06 -14.39
CA VAL A 20 -10.13 0.34 -14.23
C VAL A 20 -9.16 1.12 -13.35
N PHE A 21 -8.83 2.34 -13.75
CA PHE A 21 -8.01 3.28 -12.99
C PHE A 21 -8.84 4.53 -12.68
N CYS A 22 -8.69 5.08 -11.47
CA CYS A 22 -9.34 6.33 -11.07
C CYS A 22 -8.31 7.47 -11.03
N ASP A 23 -8.33 8.34 -12.04
CA ASP A 23 -7.43 9.49 -12.11
C ASP A 23 -7.58 10.48 -10.95
N LYS A 24 -8.77 10.56 -10.34
CA LYS A 24 -9.05 11.46 -9.21
C LYS A 24 -8.20 11.19 -7.98
N LEU A 25 -7.71 9.96 -7.79
CA LEU A 25 -6.78 9.64 -6.70
C LEU A 25 -5.48 10.46 -6.76
N ARG A 26 -5.10 10.96 -7.95
CA ARG A 26 -3.90 11.79 -8.13
C ARG A 26 -4.08 13.23 -7.63
N GLU A 27 -5.32 13.67 -7.45
CA GLU A 27 -5.67 15.03 -7.01
C GLU A 27 -5.55 15.19 -5.50
N PHE A 28 -5.54 14.08 -4.75
CA PHE A 28 -5.46 14.07 -3.29
C PHE A 28 -4.15 14.68 -2.81
N THR A 29 -4.12 15.30 -1.64
CA THR A 29 -2.88 15.59 -0.91
C THR A 29 -2.23 14.27 -0.47
N SER A 30 -0.93 14.30 -0.13
CA SER A 30 -0.27 13.09 0.40
C SER A 30 -0.96 12.58 1.66
N ARG A 31 -1.45 13.49 2.53
CA ARG A 31 -2.11 13.13 3.77
C ARG A 31 -3.50 12.52 3.56
N GLU A 32 -4.28 13.04 2.62
CA GLU A 32 -5.56 12.44 2.23
C GLU A 32 -5.35 11.03 1.67
N PHE A 33 -4.29 10.84 0.88
CA PHE A 33 -3.94 9.53 0.36
C PHE A 33 -3.52 8.54 1.46
N GLU A 34 -2.69 8.96 2.42
CA GLU A 34 -2.36 8.16 3.61
C GLU A 34 -3.62 7.76 4.39
N LYS A 35 -4.57 8.70 4.57
CA LYS A 35 -5.82 8.44 5.28
C LYS A 35 -6.71 7.45 4.53
N LEU A 36 -6.86 7.61 3.21
CA LEU A 36 -7.58 6.67 2.37
C LEU A 36 -7.00 5.25 2.44
N VAL A 37 -5.67 5.13 2.35
CA VAL A 37 -4.98 3.83 2.45
C VAL A 37 -5.15 3.25 3.85
N SER A 38 -5.02 4.07 4.89
CA SER A 38 -5.28 3.66 6.28
C SER A 38 -6.69 3.09 6.43
N ASP A 39 -7.71 3.78 5.92
CA ASP A 39 -9.10 3.31 6.02
C ASP A 39 -9.33 2.01 5.23
N LEU A 40 -8.72 1.85 4.05
CA LEU A 40 -8.75 0.59 3.31
C LEU A 40 -8.17 -0.57 4.13
N PHE A 41 -6.99 -0.38 4.73
CA PHE A 41 -6.35 -1.43 5.53
C PHE A 41 -7.15 -1.77 6.79
N ARG A 42 -7.86 -0.79 7.37
CA ARG A 42 -8.81 -1.06 8.46
C ARG A 42 -9.98 -1.94 8.00
N GLN A 43 -10.53 -1.69 6.80
CA GLN A 43 -11.59 -2.54 6.22
C GLN A 43 -11.11 -3.94 5.83
N LEU A 44 -9.80 -4.10 5.58
CA LEU A 44 -9.14 -5.38 5.36
C LEU A 44 -8.80 -6.12 6.66
N GLY A 45 -9.26 -5.61 7.81
CA GLY A 45 -9.12 -6.24 9.12
C GLY A 45 -7.82 -5.94 9.88
N ALA A 46 -7.00 -4.97 9.43
CA ALA A 46 -5.80 -4.56 10.15
C ALA A 46 -6.07 -3.40 11.14
N ASP A 47 -5.10 -3.11 12.02
CA ASP A 47 -5.08 -1.93 12.90
C ASP A 47 -4.02 -0.90 12.42
N PRO A 48 -4.36 -0.02 11.46
CA PRO A 48 -3.42 0.95 10.90
C PRO A 48 -3.24 2.18 11.79
N LYS A 49 -1.99 2.61 11.96
CA LYS A 49 -1.61 3.84 12.64
C LYS A 49 -0.79 4.72 11.70
N ILE A 50 -1.36 5.86 11.32
CA ILE A 50 -0.67 6.83 10.47
C ILE A 50 0.44 7.51 11.29
N SER A 51 1.66 7.52 10.75
CA SER A 51 2.79 8.22 11.35
C SER A 51 2.58 9.75 11.27
N PRO A 52 3.08 10.52 12.26
CA PRO A 52 3.25 11.95 12.08
C PRO A 52 4.23 12.20 10.91
N ALA A 53 3.97 13.25 10.13
CA ALA A 53 4.81 13.60 8.98
C ALA A 53 6.27 13.80 9.44
N GLY A 54 7.21 13.10 8.79
CA GLY A 54 8.64 13.19 9.09
C GLY A 54 9.10 12.52 10.40
N ALA A 55 8.21 11.88 11.15
CA ALA A 55 8.57 11.22 12.42
C ALA A 55 9.31 9.90 12.23
N ASN A 56 9.01 9.17 11.15
CA ASN A 56 9.62 7.89 10.83
C ASN A 56 10.20 7.98 9.43
N GLU A 57 11.50 7.74 9.27
CA GLU A 57 12.21 7.75 7.98
C GLU A 57 11.67 6.67 7.03
N GLY A 58 10.54 6.97 6.37
CA GLY A 58 9.93 6.12 5.34
C GLY A 58 8.71 5.29 5.75
N ILE A 59 8.16 5.47 6.95
CA ILE A 59 6.91 4.80 7.39
C ILE A 59 5.77 5.82 7.41
N ASP A 60 4.84 5.70 6.47
CA ASP A 60 3.64 6.53 6.46
C ASP A 60 2.54 5.92 7.33
N ILE A 61 2.40 4.59 7.35
CA ILE A 61 1.43 3.85 8.17
C ILE A 61 2.11 2.61 8.77
N LEU A 62 1.88 2.38 10.06
CA LEU A 62 2.28 1.15 10.75
C LEU A 62 1.07 0.26 10.97
N LEU A 63 1.15 -1.00 10.55
CA LEU A 63 0.17 -2.04 10.85
C LEU A 63 0.70 -2.90 11.98
N ARG A 64 -0.07 -3.03 13.06
CA ARG A 64 0.31 -3.87 14.19
C ARG A 64 -0.38 -5.21 14.15
N PHE A 65 0.40 -6.27 14.32
CA PHE A 65 -0.09 -7.63 14.50
C PHE A 65 0.63 -8.26 15.69
N THR A 66 0.00 -9.26 16.30
CA THR A 66 0.59 -10.04 17.40
C THR A 66 1.94 -10.66 17.03
N ASP A 67 2.06 -11.14 15.79
CA ASP A 67 3.24 -11.86 15.29
C ASP A 67 4.28 -10.96 14.59
N GLY A 68 4.05 -9.65 14.57
CA GLY A 68 5.00 -8.65 14.09
C GLY A 68 4.40 -7.60 13.18
N ASP A 69 5.01 -6.41 13.23
CA ASP A 69 4.50 -5.23 12.53
C ASP A 69 4.82 -5.25 11.03
N PHE A 70 3.99 -4.57 10.26
CA PHE A 70 4.24 -4.23 8.86
C PHE A 70 4.19 -2.73 8.68
N MET A 71 4.95 -2.21 7.73
CA MET A 71 4.89 -0.79 7.37
C MET A 71 4.26 -0.59 6.00
N ILE A 72 3.61 0.55 5.79
CA ILE A 72 3.14 0.98 4.49
C ILE A 72 3.84 2.30 4.15
N GLN A 73 4.32 2.39 2.91
CA GLN A 73 4.74 3.64 2.31
C GLN A 73 3.82 4.02 1.14
N CYS A 74 3.23 5.20 1.24
CA CYS A 74 2.32 5.80 0.30
C CYS A 74 3.10 6.70 -0.67
N LYS A 75 3.20 6.30 -1.94
CA LYS A 75 3.86 7.10 -2.99
C LYS A 75 2.80 7.67 -3.94
N LYS A 76 2.32 8.89 -3.64
CA LYS A 76 1.37 9.62 -4.50
C LYS A 76 2.07 10.24 -5.72
N TRP A 77 2.31 9.44 -6.76
CA TRP A 77 3.16 9.85 -7.90
C TRP A 77 2.39 9.87 -9.22
N LYS A 78 2.80 10.77 -10.12
CA LYS A 78 2.35 10.78 -11.53
C LYS A 78 3.18 9.82 -12.40
N LYS A 79 4.45 9.62 -12.06
CA LYS A 79 5.37 8.73 -12.78
C LYS A 79 5.41 7.35 -12.13
N ARG A 80 5.77 6.34 -12.93
CA ARG A 80 5.95 4.97 -12.44
C ARG A 80 7.00 4.90 -11.32
N VAL A 81 6.74 4.06 -10.32
CA VAL A 81 7.65 3.82 -9.21
C VAL A 81 8.75 2.86 -9.66
N GLY A 82 10.00 3.30 -9.53
CA GLY A 82 11.18 2.56 -9.97
C GLY A 82 11.81 1.70 -8.88
N GLU A 83 12.72 0.82 -9.29
CA GLU A 83 13.53 -0.04 -8.43
C GLU A 83 14.22 0.71 -7.26
N PRO A 84 14.82 1.91 -7.43
CA PRO A 84 15.49 2.59 -6.32
C PRO A 84 14.57 2.85 -5.13
N THR A 85 13.31 3.20 -5.40
CA THR A 85 12.29 3.41 -4.35
C THR A 85 11.92 2.11 -3.67
N VAL A 86 11.81 1.00 -4.42
CA VAL A 86 11.54 -0.31 -3.82
C VAL A 86 12.70 -0.77 -2.92
N ARG A 87 13.94 -0.53 -3.33
CA ARG A 87 15.14 -0.80 -2.52
C ARG A 87 15.18 0.04 -1.25
N GLU A 88 14.82 1.31 -1.33
CA GLU A 88 14.73 2.21 -0.17
C GLU A 88 13.72 1.69 0.87
N VAL A 89 12.52 1.31 0.42
CA VAL A 89 11.49 0.74 1.29
C VAL A 89 11.95 -0.58 1.91
N TYR A 90 12.60 -1.44 1.12
CA TYR A 90 13.16 -2.69 1.60
C TYR A 90 14.21 -2.46 2.70
N ALA A 91 15.14 -1.51 2.50
CA ALA A 91 16.14 -1.15 3.49
C ALA A 91 15.53 -0.55 4.76
N ALA A 92 14.51 0.31 4.62
CA ALA A 92 13.77 0.86 5.75
C ALA A 92 13.04 -0.24 6.54
N ALA A 93 12.42 -1.22 5.88
CA ALA A 93 11.79 -2.36 6.54
C ALA A 93 12.78 -3.12 7.44
N ALA A 94 13.98 -3.39 6.91
CA ALA A 94 15.06 -4.04 7.66
C ALA A 94 15.53 -3.17 8.84
N LYS A 95 15.72 -1.86 8.63
CA LYS A 95 16.13 -0.90 9.67
C LYS A 95 15.12 -0.86 10.83
N HIS A 96 13.83 -0.84 10.50
CA HIS A 96 12.75 -0.77 11.48
C HIS A 96 12.38 -2.14 12.09
N LYS A 97 13.02 -3.23 11.65
CA LYS A 97 12.79 -4.61 12.13
C LYS A 97 11.32 -5.06 12.01
N VAL A 98 10.62 -4.56 11.00
CA VAL A 98 9.25 -5.01 10.66
C VAL A 98 9.31 -6.32 9.87
N LYS A 99 8.22 -7.08 9.87
CA LYS A 99 8.10 -8.35 9.14
C LYS A 99 8.05 -8.16 7.62
N GLY A 100 7.54 -7.02 7.17
CA GLY A 100 7.46 -6.67 5.77
C GLY A 100 6.97 -5.24 5.56
N ALA A 101 6.95 -4.83 4.30
CA ALA A 101 6.52 -3.50 3.91
C ALA A 101 5.59 -3.54 2.71
N ILE A 102 4.70 -2.57 2.58
CA ILE A 102 3.81 -2.44 1.43
C ILE A 102 4.05 -1.07 0.80
N ILE A 103 4.24 -1.02 -0.52
CA ILE A 103 4.25 0.23 -1.27
C ILE A 103 2.89 0.37 -1.93
N VAL A 104 2.18 1.45 -1.60
CA VAL A 104 0.91 1.80 -2.22
C VAL A 104 1.10 3.05 -3.07
N THR A 105 0.70 3.02 -4.33
CA THR A 105 0.86 4.15 -5.25
C THR A 105 -0.37 4.41 -6.10
N THR A 106 -0.58 5.68 -6.46
CA THR A 106 -1.57 6.12 -7.48
C THR A 106 -1.06 5.95 -8.92
N SER A 107 0.12 5.32 -9.11
CA SER A 107 0.74 5.05 -10.41
C SER A 107 0.93 3.55 -10.62
N GLU A 108 1.86 3.17 -11.48
CA GLU A 108 2.28 1.78 -11.75
C GLU A 108 3.74 1.58 -11.33
N PHE A 109 4.17 0.33 -11.17
CA PHE A 109 5.57 -0.01 -10.95
C PHE A 109 6.31 -0.28 -12.27
N THR A 110 7.60 -0.02 -12.32
CA THR A 110 8.42 -0.43 -13.48
C THR A 110 8.69 -1.94 -13.45
N ILE A 111 9.02 -2.52 -14.61
CA ILE A 111 9.41 -3.93 -14.72
C ILE A 111 10.58 -4.25 -13.78
N LYS A 112 11.62 -3.41 -13.80
CA LYS A 112 12.79 -3.54 -12.91
C LYS A 112 12.43 -3.55 -11.42
N ALA A 113 11.43 -2.74 -11.03
CA ALA A 113 10.97 -2.70 -9.64
C ALA A 113 10.31 -4.01 -9.22
N MET A 114 9.56 -4.64 -10.13
CA MET A 114 8.94 -5.95 -9.91
C MET A 114 9.97 -7.08 -9.93
N GLU A 115 10.92 -7.05 -10.87
CA GLU A 115 12.01 -8.03 -10.99
C GLU A 115 12.86 -8.09 -9.72
N PHE A 116 13.23 -6.94 -9.15
CA PHE A 116 13.98 -6.87 -7.90
C PHE A 116 13.32 -7.65 -6.74
N LEU A 117 11.99 -7.67 -6.67
CA LEU A 117 11.27 -8.39 -5.61
C LEU A 117 11.17 -9.89 -5.87
N ILE A 118 11.18 -10.32 -7.14
CA ILE A 118 11.15 -11.74 -7.50
C ILE A 118 12.38 -12.47 -6.93
N ASP A 119 13.53 -11.77 -6.86
CA ASP A 119 14.79 -12.33 -6.39
C ASP A 119 14.86 -12.50 -4.86
N LEU A 120 13.96 -11.89 -4.08
CA LEU A 120 14.00 -11.82 -2.61
C LEU A 120 13.11 -12.84 -1.89
N ARG A 121 12.77 -13.99 -2.51
CA ARG A 121 11.67 -14.87 -2.03
C ARG A 121 11.83 -15.39 -0.58
N PRO A 122 10.77 -15.31 0.27
CA PRO A 122 9.49 -14.64 0.03
C PRO A 122 9.66 -13.11 0.02
N PRO A 123 9.04 -12.38 -0.93
CA PRO A 123 9.28 -10.96 -1.07
C PRO A 123 8.86 -10.23 0.22
N PRO A 124 9.79 -9.52 0.88
CA PRO A 124 9.51 -8.78 2.11
C PRO A 124 8.73 -7.49 1.82
N VAL A 125 8.56 -7.13 0.54
CA VAL A 125 7.83 -5.94 0.10
C VAL A 125 6.66 -6.33 -0.81
N GLY A 126 5.46 -5.86 -0.47
CA GLY A 126 4.26 -5.95 -1.29
C GLY A 126 4.05 -4.71 -2.16
N LEU A 127 3.51 -4.89 -3.36
CA LEU A 127 3.22 -3.81 -4.31
C LEU A 127 1.72 -3.69 -4.55
N ILE A 128 1.17 -2.50 -4.31
CA ILE A 128 -0.22 -2.13 -4.62
C ILE A 128 -0.17 -0.90 -5.54
N ASP A 129 -0.38 -1.14 -6.83
CA ASP A 129 -0.48 -0.07 -7.82
C ASP A 129 -1.88 0.57 -7.82
N GLY A 130 -2.05 1.63 -8.62
CA GLY A 130 -3.29 2.39 -8.62
C GLY A 130 -4.51 1.60 -9.11
N LYS A 131 -4.32 0.59 -9.97
CA LYS A 131 -5.42 -0.28 -10.43
C LYS A 131 -5.81 -1.24 -9.33
N LYS A 132 -4.83 -1.91 -8.71
CA LYS A 132 -5.04 -2.81 -7.57
C LYS A 132 -5.69 -2.09 -6.40
N LEU A 133 -5.21 -0.89 -6.09
CA LEU A 133 -5.77 -0.05 -5.05
C LEU A 133 -7.26 0.22 -5.31
N PHE A 134 -7.61 0.64 -6.53
CA PHE A 134 -8.98 0.94 -6.89
C PHE A 134 -9.89 -0.30 -6.77
N ASP A 135 -9.43 -1.46 -7.22
CA ASP A 135 -10.20 -2.70 -7.11
C ASP A 135 -10.42 -3.13 -5.65
N LEU A 136 -9.38 -3.03 -4.81
CA LEU A 136 -9.50 -3.30 -3.37
C LEU A 136 -10.49 -2.33 -2.70
N MET A 137 -10.45 -1.05 -3.08
CA MET A 137 -11.43 -0.08 -2.59
C MET A 137 -12.85 -0.40 -3.08
N ASN A 138 -13.03 -0.82 -4.33
CA ASN A 138 -14.35 -1.15 -4.84
C ASN A 138 -14.94 -2.39 -4.14
N GLN A 139 -14.09 -3.34 -3.74
CA GLN A 139 -14.50 -4.53 -3.02
C GLN A 139 -14.85 -4.25 -1.54
N HIS A 140 -14.09 -3.37 -0.88
CA HIS A 140 -14.17 -3.19 0.59
C HIS A 140 -14.78 -1.86 1.04
N MET A 141 -14.84 -0.87 0.15
CA MET A 141 -15.33 0.49 0.41
C MET A 141 -16.10 1.06 -0.80
N PRO A 142 -17.12 0.36 -1.34
CA PRO A 142 -17.80 0.79 -2.57
C PRO A 142 -18.46 2.19 -2.46
N SER A 143 -18.95 2.58 -1.27
CA SER A 143 -19.49 3.93 -1.04
C SER A 143 -18.42 5.01 -1.16
N VAL A 144 -17.23 4.78 -0.61
CA VAL A 144 -16.08 5.71 -0.74
C VAL A 144 -15.66 5.85 -2.20
N VAL A 145 -15.67 4.75 -2.97
CA VAL A 145 -15.38 4.81 -4.41
C VAL A 145 -16.39 5.68 -5.14
N ALA A 146 -17.69 5.53 -4.85
CA ALA A 146 -18.73 6.37 -5.43
C ALA A 146 -18.51 7.86 -5.09
N ASP A 147 -18.25 8.19 -3.82
CA ASP A 147 -17.97 9.56 -3.37
C ASP A 147 -16.77 10.18 -4.10
N ILE A 148 -15.70 9.39 -4.31
CA ILE A 148 -14.50 9.84 -5.05
C ILE A 148 -14.85 10.09 -6.51
N GLN A 149 -15.58 9.16 -7.14
CA GLN A 149 -16.01 9.30 -8.54
C GLN A 149 -16.94 10.49 -8.75
N GLU A 150 -17.75 10.85 -7.76
CA GLU A 150 -18.61 12.05 -7.78
C GLU A 150 -17.86 13.32 -7.37
N GLY A 151 -16.66 13.20 -6.77
CA GLY A 151 -15.85 14.34 -6.32
C GLY A 151 -16.35 14.97 -5.02
N ILE A 152 -17.10 14.21 -4.22
CA ILE A 152 -17.70 14.66 -2.95
C ILE A 152 -17.02 14.06 -1.73
N TRP A 153 -16.06 13.14 -1.93
CA TRP A 153 -15.31 12.52 -0.84
C TRP A 153 -14.60 13.56 0.03
N LYS A 154 -14.72 13.40 1.35
CA LYS A 154 -14.03 14.21 2.35
C LYS A 154 -13.27 13.31 3.31
N SER A 155 -12.01 13.64 3.56
CA SER A 155 -11.11 12.84 4.41
C SER A 155 -11.46 12.98 5.88
#